data_AF-A0A699H9U5-F1
#
_entry.id   AF-A0A699H9U5-F1
#
_cell.length_a   1.000
_cell.length_b   1.000
_cell.length_c   1.000
_cell.angle_alpha   90.00
_cell.angle_beta   90.00
_cell.angle_gamma   90.00
#
_symmetry.space_group_name_H-M   'P 1'
#
loop_
_entity.id
_entity.type
_entity.pdbx_description
1 polymer ?
#
loop_
_entity_poly.entity_id
_entity_poly.type
_entity_poly.pdbx_seq_one_letter_code
_entity_poly.pdbx_strand_id
1 'polypeptide(L)'
;MGSSMVMMAVISTMMAVMPCTCYPITSNNYRQEQLYPVVLVPGAGGNQLEARLTKEYKATSWLCNKFYPLKKDGGWFRLWFDVGILLAPLTECFAERMTLYYDEELDDYRNAPGVETRVSKFGSTESLLYLDPSLNKSYEF
;
A
#
# COMPACT_ATOMS: atom_id res chain seq x y z
N MET A 1 45.98 -34.74 -47.34
CA MET A 1 46.60 -33.51 -46.77
C MET A 1 45.59 -32.36 -46.59
N GLY A 2 44.57 -32.20 -47.45
CA GLY A 2 43.59 -31.11 -47.32
C GLY A 2 42.68 -31.16 -46.08
N SER A 3 42.19 -32.32 -45.65
CA SER A 3 41.23 -32.42 -44.55
C SER A 3 41.81 -32.06 -43.16
N SER A 4 43.11 -32.28 -42.96
CA SER A 4 43.80 -31.96 -41.70
C SER A 4 44.03 -30.45 -41.54
N MET A 5 44.34 -29.76 -42.64
CA MET A 5 44.51 -28.30 -42.64
C MET A 5 43.18 -27.57 -42.40
N VAL A 6 42.07 -28.08 -42.93
CA VAL A 6 40.73 -27.53 -42.68
C VAL A 6 40.34 -27.68 -41.21
N MET A 7 40.61 -28.84 -40.59
CA MET A 7 40.29 -29.07 -39.18
C MET A 7 41.12 -28.17 -38.25
N MET A 8 42.41 -27.99 -38.53
CA MET A 8 43.27 -27.08 -37.78
C MET A 8 42.85 -25.61 -37.91
N ALA A 9 42.42 -25.19 -39.11
CA ALA A 9 41.92 -23.83 -39.34
C ALA A 9 40.60 -23.56 -38.60
N VAL A 10 39.71 -24.54 -38.51
CA VAL A 10 38.43 -24.43 -37.77
C VAL A 10 38.66 -24.36 -36.26
N ILE A 11 39.62 -25.14 -35.73
CA ILE A 11 39.96 -25.11 -34.29
C ILE A 11 40.63 -23.77 -33.93
N SER A 12 41.48 -23.23 -34.80
CA SER A 12 42.16 -21.95 -34.57
C SER A 12 41.21 -20.74 -34.66
N THR A 13 40.14 -20.81 -35.47
CA THR A 13 39.14 -19.75 -35.54
C THR A 13 38.16 -19.79 -34.37
N MET A 14 37.87 -20.97 -33.80
CA MET A 14 36.99 -21.09 -32.63
C MET A 14 37.61 -20.55 -31.32
N MET A 15 38.94 -20.54 -31.18
CA MET A 15 39.59 -19.93 -30.01
C MET A 15 39.72 -18.40 -30.09
N ALA A 16 39.64 -17.82 -31.29
CA ALA A 16 39.80 -16.38 -31.51
C ALA A 16 38.51 -15.56 -31.31
N VAL A 17 37.37 -16.23 -31.08
CA VAL A 17 36.05 -15.60 -30.88
C VAL A 17 35.48 -16.00 -29.52
N MET A 18 36.34 -16.19 -28.51
CA MET A 18 35.91 -16.25 -27.12
C MET A 18 35.81 -14.81 -26.63
N PRO A 19 34.62 -14.17 -26.62
CA PRO A 19 34.49 -12.86 -26.01
C PRO A 19 34.95 -13.01 -24.56
N CYS A 20 35.79 -12.09 -24.10
CA CYS A 20 35.99 -11.84 -22.68
C CYS A 20 34.64 -11.40 -22.08
N THR A 21 33.72 -12.34 -21.89
CA THR A 21 32.58 -12.12 -21.01
C THR A 21 33.14 -12.26 -19.62
N CYS A 22 33.42 -11.10 -19.01
CA CYS A 22 33.56 -11.00 -17.57
C CYS A 22 32.25 -11.53 -16.96
N TYR A 23 32.21 -12.82 -16.65
CA TYR A 23 31.19 -13.33 -15.75
C TYR A 23 31.47 -12.67 -14.41
N PRO A 24 30.50 -11.97 -13.79
CA PRO A 24 30.67 -11.57 -12.42
C PRO A 24 30.91 -12.85 -11.62
N ILE A 25 32.13 -13.03 -11.11
CA ILE A 25 32.36 -13.94 -10.00
C ILE A 25 31.63 -13.28 -8.84
N THR A 26 30.35 -13.61 -8.70
CA THR A 26 29.66 -13.40 -7.43
C THR A 26 30.39 -14.31 -6.45
N SER A 27 31.37 -13.74 -5.74
CA SER A 27 31.83 -14.27 -4.47
C SER A 27 30.57 -14.45 -3.64
N ASN A 28 30.05 -15.68 -3.56
CA ASN A 28 28.94 -16.06 -2.69
C ASN A 28 29.40 -16.07 -1.22
N ASN A 29 30.14 -15.03 -0.81
CA ASN A 29 30.38 -14.68 0.58
C ASN A 29 29.35 -13.66 1.09
N TYR A 30 28.23 -13.50 0.39
CA TYR A 30 27.01 -13.12 1.08
C TYR A 30 26.56 -14.35 1.85
N ARG A 31 26.85 -14.39 3.17
CA ARG A 31 25.94 -15.09 4.08
C ARG A 31 24.57 -14.57 3.70
N GLN A 32 23.70 -15.41 3.14
CA GLN A 32 22.28 -15.08 3.11
C GLN A 32 21.94 -14.74 4.55
N GLU A 33 21.78 -13.45 4.86
CA GLU A 33 21.26 -13.07 6.15
C GLU A 33 19.93 -13.79 6.27
N GLN A 34 19.87 -14.74 7.21
CA GLN A 34 18.68 -15.50 7.46
C GLN A 34 17.63 -14.52 8.00
N LEU A 35 16.80 -14.00 7.11
CA LEU A 35 15.72 -13.10 7.48
C LEU A 35 14.58 -13.91 8.08
N TYR A 36 14.06 -13.45 9.21
CA TYR A 36 12.90 -14.03 9.86
C TYR A 36 11.66 -13.22 9.49
N PRO A 37 10.51 -13.88 9.24
CA PRO A 37 9.28 -13.17 8.96
C PRO A 37 8.87 -12.34 10.19
N VAL A 38 8.54 -11.07 9.94
CA VAL A 38 8.04 -10.15 10.96
C VAL A 38 6.64 -9.72 10.57
N VAL A 39 5.70 -9.81 11.52
CA VAL A 39 4.34 -9.28 11.38
C VAL A 39 4.25 -7.99 12.17
N LEU A 40 3.87 -6.91 11.49
CA LEU A 40 3.66 -5.60 12.12
C LEU A 40 2.18 -5.46 12.51
N VAL A 41 1.92 -5.24 13.79
CA VAL A 41 0.59 -4.94 14.31
C VAL A 41 0.59 -3.50 14.80
N PRO A 42 -0.12 -2.57 14.11
CA PRO A 42 -0.16 -1.18 14.52
C PRO A 42 -0.98 -0.99 15.80
N GLY A 43 -0.70 0.09 16.53
CA GLY A 43 -1.55 0.57 17.61
C GLY A 43 -2.82 1.27 17.09
N ALA A 44 -3.62 1.81 18.01
CA ALA A 44 -4.83 2.56 17.67
C ALA A 44 -4.51 3.76 16.75
N GLY A 45 -5.23 3.85 15.62
CA GLY A 45 -5.01 4.88 14.61
C GLY A 45 -3.72 4.72 13.80
N GLY A 46 -2.96 3.64 13.99
CA GLY A 46 -1.67 3.41 13.33
C GLY A 46 -1.76 2.83 11.92
N ASN A 47 -2.96 2.72 11.34
CA ASN A 47 -3.17 2.29 9.96
C ASN A 47 -4.28 3.11 9.30
N GLN A 48 -4.25 3.17 7.97
CA GLN A 48 -5.35 3.76 7.21
C GLN A 48 -6.66 2.97 7.37
N LEU A 49 -7.77 3.71 7.46
CA LEU A 49 -9.13 3.18 7.43
C LEU A 49 -9.89 3.82 6.27
N GLU A 50 -10.63 3.01 5.53
CA GLU A 50 -11.51 3.48 4.48
C GLU A 50 -12.98 3.35 4.89
N ALA A 51 -13.81 4.21 4.31
CA ALA A 51 -15.25 4.11 4.43
C ALA A 51 -15.96 4.26 3.09
N ARG A 52 -17.20 3.77 3.04
CA ARG A 52 -18.14 3.95 1.93
C ARG A 52 -19.50 4.34 2.53
N LEU A 53 -20.12 5.35 1.92
CA LEU A 53 -21.45 5.82 2.33
C LEU A 53 -22.51 5.16 1.46
N THR A 54 -23.52 4.57 2.09
CA THR A 54 -24.67 3.97 1.41
C THR A 54 -25.83 4.96 1.29
N LYS A 55 -26.97 4.52 0.76
CA LYS A 55 -28.16 5.37 0.61
C LYS A 55 -28.80 5.72 1.95
N GLU A 56 -28.54 4.91 2.97
CA GLU A 56 -29.06 5.07 4.33
C GLU A 56 -28.32 6.15 5.10
N TYR A 57 -27.15 6.61 4.62
CA TYR A 57 -26.37 7.65 5.28
C TYR A 57 -27.10 9.00 5.24
N LYS A 58 -27.32 9.59 6.42
CA LYS A 58 -27.96 10.89 6.60
C LYS A 58 -27.08 11.77 7.47
N ALA A 59 -26.25 12.60 6.83
CA ALA A 59 -25.40 13.54 7.55
C ALA A 59 -26.19 14.69 8.17
N THR A 60 -25.66 15.31 9.22
CA THR A 60 -26.31 16.48 9.85
C THR A 60 -26.21 17.72 8.96
N SER A 61 -25.15 17.81 8.15
CA SER A 61 -24.91 18.95 7.25
C SER A 61 -24.83 18.54 5.79
N TRP A 62 -25.26 19.44 4.91
CA TRP A 62 -25.18 19.23 3.46
C TRP A 62 -23.72 19.08 2.98
N LEU A 63 -22.78 19.73 3.66
CA LEU A 63 -21.35 19.60 3.40
C LEU A 63 -20.87 18.15 3.58
N CYS A 64 -21.25 17.52 4.70
CA CYS A 64 -20.91 16.14 4.99
C CYS A 64 -21.65 15.14 4.09
N ASN A 65 -22.83 15.48 3.55
CA ASN A 65 -23.53 14.54 2.68
C ASN A 65 -22.95 14.55 1.25
N LYS A 66 -22.73 15.75 0.68
CA LYS A 66 -22.52 15.90 -0.76
C LYS A 66 -21.10 16.30 -1.15
N PHE A 67 -20.43 17.12 -0.36
CA PHE A 67 -19.18 17.75 -0.76
C PHE A 67 -17.93 17.06 -0.23
N TYR A 68 -17.96 16.60 1.01
CA TYR A 68 -16.83 15.90 1.61
C TYR A 68 -17.17 14.41 1.74
N PRO A 69 -16.25 13.48 1.47
CA PRO A 69 -14.88 13.65 0.98
C PRO A 69 -14.86 14.06 -0.50
N LEU A 70 -13.79 14.74 -0.92
CA LEU A 70 -13.62 15.25 -2.29
C LEU A 70 -13.29 14.14 -3.30
N LYS A 71 -12.69 13.04 -2.85
CA LYS A 71 -12.25 11.93 -3.69
C LYS A 71 -12.84 10.63 -3.16
N LYS A 72 -13.41 9.85 -4.08
CA LYS A 72 -13.92 8.50 -3.84
C LYS A 72 -13.47 7.61 -4.99
N ASP A 73 -13.02 6.40 -4.68
CA ASP A 73 -12.68 5.37 -5.65
C ASP A 73 -13.56 4.14 -5.41
N GLY A 74 -14.37 3.76 -6.41
CA GLY A 74 -15.39 2.72 -6.25
C GLY A 74 -16.36 2.99 -5.09
N GLY A 75 -16.57 4.26 -4.71
CA GLY A 75 -17.37 4.68 -3.56
C GLY A 75 -16.63 4.68 -2.21
N TRP A 76 -15.45 4.06 -2.13
CA TRP A 76 -14.58 4.08 -0.96
C TRP A 76 -13.74 5.35 -0.91
N PHE A 77 -13.43 5.81 0.29
CA PHE A 77 -12.54 6.92 0.54
C PHE A 77 -11.80 6.71 1.84
N ARG A 78 -10.65 7.37 1.99
CA ARG A 78 -9.88 7.36 3.23
C ARG A 78 -10.64 8.13 4.31
N LEU A 79 -11.15 7.39 5.30
CA LEU A 79 -11.79 7.96 6.48
C LEU A 79 -10.74 8.37 7.52
N TRP A 80 -9.65 7.59 7.62
CA TRP A 80 -8.53 7.87 8.52
C TRP A 80 -7.19 7.54 7.82
N PHE A 81 -6.15 8.37 7.86
CA PHE A 81 -6.14 9.78 8.27
C PHE A 81 -6.16 10.69 7.04
N ASP A 82 -6.91 11.78 7.09
CA ASP A 82 -6.90 12.83 6.07
C ASP A 82 -6.74 14.18 6.76
N VAL A 83 -5.72 14.96 6.42
CA VAL A 83 -5.42 16.22 7.12
C VAL A 83 -6.62 17.18 7.13
N GLY A 84 -7.49 17.11 6.12
CA GLY A 84 -8.69 17.94 6.05
C GLY A 84 -9.63 17.77 7.25
N ILE A 85 -9.69 16.58 7.86
CA ILE A 85 -10.57 16.31 9.01
C ILE A 85 -10.17 17.08 10.27
N LEU A 86 -8.97 17.66 10.33
CA LEU A 86 -8.53 18.47 11.47
C LEU A 86 -9.17 19.87 11.50
N LEU A 87 -9.82 20.29 10.42
CA LEU A 87 -10.38 21.62 10.29
C LEU A 87 -11.91 21.58 10.31
N ALA A 88 -12.51 22.43 11.14
CA ALA A 88 -13.95 22.65 11.09
C ALA A 88 -14.35 23.25 9.72
N PRO A 89 -15.49 22.86 9.16
CA PRO A 89 -16.49 21.92 9.69
C PRO A 89 -16.25 20.42 9.32
N LEU A 90 -15.13 20.06 8.69
CA LEU A 90 -14.88 18.68 8.23
C LEU A 90 -14.66 17.69 9.39
N THR A 91 -14.20 18.18 10.54
CA THR A 91 -14.09 17.40 11.77
C THR A 91 -15.43 16.79 12.20
N GLU A 92 -16.53 17.51 12.03
CA GLU A 92 -17.88 17.01 12.33
C GLU A 92 -18.26 15.87 11.39
N CYS A 93 -17.97 16.01 10.10
CA CYS A 93 -18.20 14.94 9.12
C CYS A 93 -17.42 13.67 9.47
N PHE A 94 -16.18 13.83 9.94
CA PHE A 94 -15.36 12.70 10.38
C PHE A 94 -15.95 12.05 11.63
N ALA A 95 -16.29 12.83 12.65
CA ALA A 95 -16.87 12.34 13.89
C ALA A 95 -18.17 11.56 13.63
N GLU A 96 -19.09 12.09 12.82
CA GLU A 96 -20.34 11.43 12.45
C GLU A 96 -20.12 10.04 11.83
N ARG A 97 -19.11 9.91 10.98
CA ARG A 97 -18.85 8.67 10.24
C ARG A 97 -18.03 7.66 11.02
N MET A 98 -17.16 8.12 11.92
CA MET A 98 -16.38 7.27 12.82
C MET A 98 -17.16 6.83 14.07
N THR A 99 -18.31 7.45 14.35
CA THR A 99 -19.12 7.09 15.52
C THR A 99 -19.57 5.63 15.42
N LEU A 100 -19.36 4.89 16.50
CA LEU A 100 -19.88 3.55 16.69
C LEU A 100 -21.12 3.59 17.58
N TYR A 101 -22.10 2.75 17.25
CA TYR A 101 -23.32 2.57 18.01
C TYR A 101 -23.29 1.21 18.68
N TYR A 102 -23.41 1.19 20.00
CA TYR A 102 -23.49 -0.04 20.76
C TYR A 102 -24.87 -0.68 20.58
N ASP A 103 -24.89 -1.97 20.31
CA ASP A 103 -26.08 -2.82 20.14
C ASP A 103 -26.19 -3.74 21.36
N GLU A 104 -27.13 -3.43 22.26
CA GLU A 104 -27.29 -4.14 23.53
C GLU A 104 -27.75 -5.59 23.36
N GLU A 105 -28.51 -5.90 22.30
CA GLU A 105 -29.01 -7.25 22.05
C GLU A 105 -27.88 -8.18 21.60
N LEU A 106 -26.88 -7.63 20.90
CA LEU A 106 -25.74 -8.37 20.36
C LEU A 106 -24.46 -8.24 21.19
N ASP A 107 -24.43 -7.34 22.17
CA ASP A 107 -23.24 -6.98 22.96
C ASP A 107 -22.05 -6.63 22.03
N ASP A 108 -22.33 -5.83 21.00
CA ASP A 108 -21.36 -5.49 19.96
C ASP A 108 -21.54 -4.06 19.46
N TYR A 109 -20.58 -3.56 18.70
CA TYR A 109 -20.61 -2.24 18.08
C TYR A 109 -20.93 -2.32 16.60
N ARG A 110 -21.79 -1.42 16.14
CA ARG A 110 -22.11 -1.20 14.73
C ARG A 110 -21.54 0.13 14.26
N ASN A 111 -21.16 0.19 13.00
CA ASN A 111 -20.85 1.47 12.36
C ASN A 111 -22.08 2.39 12.39
N ALA A 112 -21.85 3.70 12.24
CA ALA A 112 -22.92 4.65 12.01
C ALA A 112 -23.85 4.21 10.86
N PRO A 113 -25.18 4.44 10.97
CA PRO A 113 -26.13 4.06 9.93
C PRO A 113 -25.73 4.56 8.53
N GLY A 114 -25.62 3.62 7.60
CA GLY A 114 -25.20 3.88 6.22
C GLY A 114 -23.70 4.14 6.02
N VAL A 115 -22.87 3.86 7.02
CA VAL A 115 -21.41 3.90 6.92
C VAL A 115 -20.86 2.47 6.94
N GLU A 116 -20.19 2.08 5.87
CA GLU A 116 -19.37 0.88 5.83
C GLU A 116 -17.91 1.26 6.03
N THR A 117 -17.15 0.44 6.74
CA THR A 117 -15.71 0.65 6.99
C THR A 117 -14.91 -0.58 6.57
N ARG A 118 -13.65 -0.37 6.16
CA ARG A 118 -12.70 -1.46 5.89
C ARG A 118 -11.26 -1.04 6.16
N VAL A 119 -10.44 -2.02 6.52
CA VAL A 119 -8.97 -1.85 6.54
C VAL A 119 -8.44 -2.01 5.13
N SER A 120 -7.70 -1.02 4.65
CA SER A 120 -7.08 -1.09 3.32
C SER A 120 -5.73 -1.82 3.39
N LYS A 121 -5.38 -2.52 2.30
CA LYS A 121 -4.04 -3.09 2.06
C LYS A 121 -3.54 -4.05 3.14
N PHE A 122 -4.41 -4.87 3.71
CA PHE A 122 -4.02 -5.91 4.67
C PHE A 122 -2.95 -6.84 4.08
N GLY A 123 -1.89 -7.14 4.84
CA GLY A 123 -0.73 -7.92 4.38
C GLY A 123 0.36 -7.10 3.69
N SER A 124 0.13 -5.81 3.44
CA SER A 124 1.15 -4.84 3.03
C SER A 124 1.47 -3.89 4.19
N THR A 125 2.63 -3.24 4.13
CA THR A 125 3.02 -2.18 5.08
C THR A 125 2.54 -0.80 4.63
N GLU A 126 2.07 -0.64 3.39
CA GLU A 126 1.76 0.67 2.80
C GLU A 126 0.77 1.52 3.61
N SER A 127 -0.24 0.89 4.22
CA SER A 127 -1.23 1.61 5.05
C SER A 127 -0.70 2.00 6.44
N LEU A 128 0.46 1.49 6.82
CA LEU A 128 1.15 1.76 8.09
C LEU A 128 2.27 2.79 7.94
N LEU A 129 2.92 2.85 6.77
CA LEU A 129 4.05 3.78 6.54
C LEU A 129 3.63 5.24 6.64
N TYR A 130 2.51 5.59 6.01
CA TYR A 130 1.98 6.96 5.97
C TYR A 130 0.48 6.93 6.15
N LEU A 131 -0.04 7.58 7.20
CA LEU A 131 -1.47 7.67 7.43
C LEU A 131 -2.15 8.61 6.42
N ASP A 132 -1.46 9.69 6.02
CA ASP A 132 -1.84 10.53 4.89
C ASP A 132 -0.72 10.58 3.84
N PRO A 133 -0.81 9.78 2.76
CA PRO A 133 0.16 9.77 1.68
C PRO A 133 0.36 11.11 0.97
N SER A 134 -0.59 12.06 1.09
CA SER A 134 -0.43 13.39 0.48
C SER A 134 0.67 14.23 1.13
N LEU A 135 1.06 13.88 2.35
CA LEU A 135 2.16 14.52 3.09
C LEU A 135 3.54 13.92 2.79
N ASN A 136 3.63 12.84 2.01
CA ASN A 136 4.89 12.18 1.66
C ASN A 136 5.69 12.90 0.55
N LYS A 137 5.63 14.24 0.48
CA LYS A 137 6.27 15.03 -0.59
C LYS A 137 7.60 15.66 -0.20
N SER A 138 8.15 15.34 0.96
CA SER A 138 9.28 16.09 1.55
C SER A 138 10.64 15.38 1.52
N TYR A 139 10.76 14.16 0.98
CA TYR A 139 12.04 13.42 0.94
C TYR A 139 12.28 12.65 -0.37
N GLU A 140 12.02 13.28 -1.51
CA GLU A 140 12.73 12.93 -2.76
C GLU A 140 13.87 13.94 -2.93
N PHE A 141 15.07 13.56 -2.46
CA PHE A 141 16.34 14.16 -2.87
C PHE A 141 16.93 13.34 -4.01
#